data_AF-A0A0F9ITR0-F1
#
_entry.id   AF-A0A0F9ITR0-F1
#
_cell.length_a   1.000
_cell.length_b   1.000
_cell.length_c   1.000
_cell.angle_alpha   90.00
_cell.angle_beta   90.00
_cell.angle_gamma   90.00
#
_symmetry.space_group_name_H-M   'P 1'
#
loop_
_entity.id
_entity.type
_entity.pdbx_description
1 polymer ?
#
loop_
_entity_poly.entity_id
_entity_poly.type
_entity_poly.pdbx_seq_one_letter_code
_entity_poly.pdbx_strand_id
1 'polypeptide(L)'
;MRNVDLTSKDIDALGCVTELMDREWAPCRYNCPAHADVRSYIEAAAQGDFHQAIDIIRTNLPFAAVCGRVCHHPCEANCRRQDVDDPVAIREVKRFVAETQGAAGSTVNKAPAQDRARVAVIGAGPAGMSAALDLAKAGYRPTVFEKFPIAGGIP
;
A
#
# COMPACT_ATOMS: atom_id res chain seq x y z
N MET A 1 -29.92 -21.88 15.19
CA MET A 1 -28.96 -22.03 14.08
C MET A 1 -29.63 -22.90 13.03
N ARG A 2 -29.91 -22.38 11.83
CA ARG A 2 -30.49 -23.20 10.76
C ARG A 2 -29.35 -23.98 10.10
N ASN A 3 -29.41 -25.30 10.12
CA ASN A 3 -28.55 -26.13 9.28
C ASN A 3 -28.97 -25.91 7.83
N VAL A 4 -28.08 -25.32 7.04
CA VAL A 4 -28.23 -25.20 5.60
C VAL A 4 -27.44 -26.35 4.99
N ASP A 5 -28.13 -27.36 4.48
CA ASP A 5 -27.52 -28.44 3.72
C ASP A 5 -27.08 -27.88 2.36
N LEU A 6 -25.80 -27.52 2.26
CA LEU A 6 -25.16 -27.03 1.03
C LEU A 6 -24.78 -28.23 0.14
N THR A 7 -25.20 -28.19 -1.11
CA THR A 7 -24.88 -29.23 -2.10
C THR A 7 -23.45 -29.07 -2.63
N SER A 8 -22.90 -30.09 -3.28
CA SER A 8 -21.56 -30.00 -3.89
C SER A 8 -21.44 -28.87 -4.92
N LYS A 9 -22.53 -28.51 -5.60
CA LYS A 9 -22.59 -27.36 -6.50
C LYS A 9 -22.58 -26.02 -5.76
N ASP A 10 -23.17 -25.97 -4.58
CA ASP A 10 -23.10 -24.77 -3.71
C ASP A 10 -21.68 -24.61 -3.17
N ILE A 11 -20.99 -25.72 -2.86
CA ILE A 11 -19.57 -25.74 -2.47
C ILE A 11 -18.67 -25.32 -3.65
N ASP A 12 -18.97 -25.72 -4.89
CA ASP A 12 -18.21 -25.29 -6.07
C ASP A 12 -18.43 -23.80 -6.40
N ALA A 13 -19.63 -23.27 -6.16
CA ALA A 13 -19.89 -21.82 -6.23
C ALA A 13 -19.19 -21.05 -5.09
N LEU A 14 -19.08 -21.68 -3.90
CA LEU A 14 -18.20 -21.24 -2.81
C LEU A 14 -16.71 -21.54 -3.08
N GLY A 15 -16.39 -22.27 -4.15
CA GLY A 15 -15.03 -22.58 -4.60
C GLY A 15 -14.25 -21.35 -5.00
N CYS A 16 -14.93 -20.21 -5.18
CA CYS A 16 -14.33 -18.89 -4.99
C CYS A 16 -14.27 -18.56 -3.49
N VAL A 17 -13.53 -19.36 -2.72
CA VAL A 17 -13.22 -19.06 -1.30
C VAL A 17 -12.50 -17.70 -1.23
N THR A 18 -11.87 -17.29 -2.33
CA THR A 18 -11.36 -15.95 -2.58
C THR A 18 -12.46 -14.89 -2.42
N GLU A 19 -13.63 -14.99 -3.07
CA GLU A 19 -14.67 -13.95 -3.03
C GLU A 19 -15.31 -13.74 -1.63
N LEU A 20 -15.37 -14.80 -0.81
CA LEU A 20 -15.84 -14.69 0.59
C LEU A 20 -14.74 -14.17 1.53
N MET A 21 -13.46 -14.46 1.24
CA MET A 21 -12.33 -13.75 1.87
C MET A 21 -12.12 -12.33 1.32
N ASP A 22 -12.69 -12.00 0.16
CA ASP A 22 -12.56 -10.70 -0.51
C ASP A 22 -13.47 -9.63 0.11
N ARG A 23 -14.36 -10.01 1.05
CA ARG A 23 -15.21 -9.06 1.78
C ARG A 23 -14.73 -8.71 3.20
N GLU A 24 -13.66 -9.34 3.68
CA GLU A 24 -12.98 -8.90 4.89
C GLU A 24 -11.49 -8.74 4.61
N TRP A 25 -11.06 -7.50 4.43
CA TRP A 25 -9.63 -7.20 4.44
C TRP A 25 -8.98 -7.78 5.68
N ALA A 26 -7.76 -8.31 5.52
CA ALA A 26 -6.95 -8.70 6.67
C ALA A 26 -6.95 -7.55 7.69
N PRO A 27 -7.07 -7.83 8.99
CA PRO A 27 -7.18 -6.80 10.02
C PRO A 27 -6.11 -5.70 9.93
N CYS A 28 -4.89 -6.07 9.52
CA CYS A 28 -3.80 -5.15 9.27
C CYS A 28 -4.03 -4.20 8.07
N ARG A 29 -4.66 -4.67 6.99
CA ARG A 29 -5.04 -3.84 5.83
C ARG A 29 -6.25 -2.97 6.15
N TYR A 30 -7.23 -3.54 6.86
CA TYR A 30 -8.41 -2.81 7.31
C TYR A 30 -8.04 -1.61 8.19
N ASN A 31 -7.17 -1.82 9.17
CA ASN A 31 -6.77 -0.76 10.09
C ASN A 31 -5.70 0.19 9.52
N CYS A 32 -5.16 -0.10 8.34
CA CYS A 32 -4.24 0.81 7.66
C CYS A 32 -5.05 1.91 6.95
N PRO A 33 -4.83 3.21 7.23
CA PRO A 33 -5.55 4.29 6.55
C PRO A 33 -5.33 4.33 5.04
N ALA A 34 -4.21 3.77 4.56
CA ALA A 34 -3.89 3.68 3.14
C ALA A 34 -4.33 2.35 2.50
N HIS A 35 -4.91 1.44 3.29
CA HIS A 35 -5.30 0.09 2.86
C HIS A 35 -4.19 -0.69 2.15
N ALA A 36 -2.95 -0.52 2.64
CA ALA A 36 -1.77 -1.19 2.11
C ALA A 36 -1.90 -2.71 2.20
N ASP A 37 -1.46 -3.42 1.16
CA ASP A 37 -1.52 -4.87 1.11
C ASP A 37 -0.41 -5.53 1.94
N VAL A 38 -0.61 -5.48 3.26
CA VAL A 38 0.36 -5.97 4.26
C VAL A 38 0.71 -7.43 4.05
N ARG A 39 -0.26 -8.29 3.73
CA ARG A 39 0.00 -9.72 3.60
C ARG A 39 1.00 -9.98 2.47
N SER A 40 0.71 -9.42 1.30
CA SER A 40 1.49 -9.69 0.09
C SER A 40 2.93 -9.17 0.20
N TYR A 41 3.15 -7.96 0.74
CA TYR A 41 4.53 -7.47 0.85
C TYR A 41 5.32 -8.13 1.98
N ILE A 42 4.67 -8.60 3.06
CA ILE A 42 5.34 -9.36 4.12
C ILE A 42 5.75 -10.73 3.58
N GLU A 43 4.90 -11.37 2.79
CA GLU A 43 5.21 -12.64 2.13
C GLU A 43 6.38 -12.51 1.15
N ALA A 44 6.36 -11.50 0.27
CA ALA A 44 7.46 -11.23 -0.65
C ALA A 44 8.78 -10.95 0.11
N ALA A 45 8.73 -10.16 1.18
CA ALA A 45 9.89 -9.90 2.02
C ALA A 45 10.41 -11.17 2.73
N ALA A 46 9.53 -12.05 3.18
CA ALA A 46 9.90 -13.33 3.80
C ALA A 46 10.57 -14.29 2.81
N GLN A 47 10.21 -14.20 1.51
CA GLN A 47 10.86 -14.94 0.43
C GLN A 47 12.17 -14.30 -0.05
N GLY A 48 12.54 -13.12 0.49
CA GLY A 48 13.70 -12.36 0.07
C GLY A 48 13.51 -11.54 -1.21
N ASP A 49 12.30 -11.51 -1.77
CA ASP A 49 11.97 -10.68 -2.94
C ASP A 49 11.60 -9.26 -2.51
N PHE A 50 12.64 -8.50 -2.17
CA PHE A 50 12.48 -7.12 -1.73
C PHE A 50 12.02 -6.16 -2.85
N HIS A 51 12.27 -6.51 -4.11
CA HIS A 51 11.84 -5.72 -5.26
C HIS A 51 10.32 -5.83 -5.43
N GLN A 52 9.77 -7.05 -5.39
CA GLN A 52 8.32 -7.24 -5.40
C GLN A 52 7.68 -6.61 -4.16
N ALA A 53 8.30 -6.78 -2.98
CA ALA A 53 7.78 -6.20 -1.74
C ALA A 53 7.65 -4.67 -1.83
N ILE A 54 8.66 -3.96 -2.36
CA ILE A 54 8.58 -2.49 -2.46
C ILE A 54 7.56 -2.03 -3.51
N ASP A 55 7.38 -2.78 -4.60
CA ASP A 55 6.35 -2.49 -5.61
C ASP A 55 4.93 -2.61 -5.02
N ILE A 56 4.69 -3.67 -4.24
CA ILE A 56 3.42 -3.84 -3.52
C ILE A 56 3.23 -2.68 -2.53
N ILE A 57 4.25 -2.34 -1.73
CA ILE A 57 4.15 -1.24 -0.75
C ILE A 57 3.82 0.09 -1.45
N ARG A 58 4.54 0.45 -2.52
CA ARG A 58 4.42 1.73 -3.23
C ARG A 58 3.18 1.84 -4.11
N THR A 59 2.38 0.79 -4.21
CA THR A 59 1.03 0.86 -4.80
C THR A 59 0.15 1.83 -4.02
N ASN A 60 0.18 1.76 -2.69
CA ASN A 60 -0.63 2.62 -1.81
C ASN A 60 0.20 3.62 -0.99
N LEU A 61 1.50 3.37 -0.82
CA LEU A 61 2.38 4.16 0.04
C LEU A 61 3.58 4.70 -0.76
N PRO A 62 3.40 5.79 -1.54
CA PRO A 62 4.49 6.39 -2.31
C PRO A 62 5.72 6.73 -1.45
N PHE A 63 5.48 7.15 -0.20
CA PHE A 63 6.50 7.51 0.78
C PHE A 63 6.77 6.37 1.77
N ALA A 64 6.95 5.15 1.26
CA ALA A 64 7.18 3.93 2.06
C ALA A 64 8.25 4.11 3.16
N ALA A 65 9.39 4.73 2.83
CA ALA A 65 10.48 4.97 3.79
C ALA A 65 10.07 5.93 4.92
N VAL A 66 9.31 6.99 4.61
CA VAL A 66 8.78 7.92 5.61
C VAL A 66 7.77 7.19 6.49
N CYS A 67 6.82 6.46 5.90
CA CYS A 67 5.86 5.65 6.64
C CYS A 67 6.54 4.57 7.50
N GLY A 68 7.68 4.01 7.08
CA GLY A 68 8.48 3.10 7.88
C GLY A 68 9.11 3.74 9.13
N ARG A 69 9.19 5.08 9.19
CA ARG A 69 9.80 5.82 10.31
C ARG A 69 8.80 6.49 11.23
N VAL A 70 7.76 7.10 10.66
CA VAL A 70 6.83 7.96 11.43
C VAL A 70 5.46 7.32 11.67
N CYS A 71 5.15 6.18 11.05
CA CYS A 71 3.85 5.56 11.23
C CYS A 71 3.64 5.05 12.66
N HIS A 72 2.47 5.34 13.21
CA HIS A 72 1.96 4.81 14.48
C HIS A 72 1.44 3.37 14.38
N HIS A 73 1.70 2.70 13.24
CA HIS A 73 1.49 1.26 13.02
C HIS A 73 0.13 0.71 13.51
N PRO A 74 -1.01 1.33 13.14
CA PRO A 74 -2.32 0.83 13.55
C PRO A 74 -2.60 -0.58 13.02
N CYS A 75 -1.95 -0.96 11.92
CA CYS A 75 -2.01 -2.30 11.35
C CYS A 75 -1.42 -3.39 12.26
N GLU A 76 -0.53 -3.04 13.20
CA GLU A 76 0.06 -3.99 14.15
C GLU A 76 -0.83 -4.19 15.36
N ALA A 77 -1.60 -3.16 15.76
CA ALA A 77 -2.48 -3.19 16.93
C ALA A 77 -3.62 -4.21 16.80
N ASN A 78 -4.05 -4.55 15.58
CA ASN A 78 -5.09 -5.54 15.30
C ASN A 78 -4.51 -6.77 14.56
N CYS A 79 -3.24 -7.09 14.76
CA CYS A 79 -2.61 -8.22 14.08
C CYS A 79 -3.10 -9.54 14.68
N ARG A 80 -3.69 -10.45 13.88
CA ARG A 80 -4.12 -11.79 14.34
C ARG A 80 -3.00 -12.63 14.95
N ARG A 81 -1.74 -12.30 14.67
CA ARG A 81 -0.60 -13.00 15.27
C ARG A 81 -0.50 -12.79 16.79
N GLN A 82 -1.10 -11.72 17.31
CA GLN A 82 -1.25 -11.48 18.76
C GLN A 82 -2.00 -12.62 19.48
N ASP A 83 -2.82 -13.40 18.77
CA ASP A 83 -3.53 -14.55 19.33
C ASP A 83 -2.60 -15.75 19.60
N VAL A 84 -1.34 -15.70 19.11
CA VAL A 84 -0.34 -16.76 19.23
C VAL A 84 0.91 -16.27 19.95
N ASP A 85 1.51 -15.17 19.50
CA ASP A 85 2.72 -14.55 20.02
C ASP A 85 2.72 -13.02 19.78
N ASP A 86 3.86 -12.42 19.44
CA ASP A 86 3.96 -10.97 19.20
C ASP A 86 3.40 -10.57 17.81
N PRO A 87 2.81 -9.37 17.67
CA PRO A 87 2.39 -8.88 16.37
C PRO A 87 3.57 -8.81 15.40
N VAL A 88 3.29 -9.02 14.11
CA VAL A 88 4.32 -8.82 13.08
C VAL A 88 4.79 -7.37 13.11
N ALA A 89 6.11 -7.15 13.12
CA ALA A 89 6.73 -5.83 13.05
C ALA A 89 6.60 -5.19 11.65
N ILE A 90 5.36 -4.98 11.21
CA ILE A 90 4.97 -4.54 9.86
C ILE A 90 5.66 -3.23 9.46
N ARG A 91 5.79 -2.27 10.38
CA ARG A 91 6.46 -0.98 10.15
C ARG A 91 7.96 -1.18 9.91
N GLU A 92 8.61 -2.02 10.70
CA GLU A 92 10.05 -2.27 10.58
C GLU A 92 10.37 -3.05 9.31
N VAL A 93 9.56 -4.04 8.93
CA VAL A 93 9.72 -4.73 7.64
C VAL A 93 9.55 -3.75 6.48
N LYS A 94 8.52 -2.88 6.53
CA LYS A 94 8.32 -1.82 5.52
C LYS A 94 9.51 -0.87 5.44
N ARG A 95 10.06 -0.47 6.58
CA ARG A 95 11.25 0.38 6.65
C ARG A 95 12.45 -0.31 6.02
N PHE A 96 12.72 -1.55 6.44
CA PHE A 96 13.82 -2.36 5.92
C PHE A 96 13.73 -2.48 4.40
N VAL A 97 12.60 -2.93 3.87
CA VAL A 97 12.38 -3.07 2.42
C VAL A 97 12.60 -1.74 1.69
N ALA A 98 12.04 -0.64 2.22
CA ALA A 98 12.17 0.67 1.59
C ALA A 98 13.61 1.23 1.62
N GLU A 99 14.38 0.95 2.68
CA GLU A 99 15.78 1.36 2.80
C GLU A 99 16.69 0.50 1.93
N THR A 100 16.45 -0.81 1.85
CA THR A 100 17.20 -1.75 0.99
C THR A 100 17.02 -1.43 -0.49
N GLN A 101 15.79 -1.12 -0.94
CA GLN A 101 15.50 -0.82 -2.34
C GLN A 101 15.82 0.64 -2.72
N GLY A 102 15.92 1.53 -1.73
CA GLY A 102 16.23 2.95 -1.95
C GLY A 102 15.17 3.67 -2.79
N ALA A 103 15.49 4.88 -3.25
CA ALA A 103 14.52 5.72 -3.98
C ALA A 103 14.14 5.11 -5.34
N ALA A 104 15.10 4.50 -6.05
CA ALA A 104 14.92 4.01 -7.42
C ALA A 104 14.45 2.55 -7.52
N GLY A 105 14.43 1.77 -6.43
CA GLY A 105 14.19 0.33 -6.49
C GLY A 105 12.74 -0.12 -6.71
N SER A 106 11.87 0.72 -7.26
CA SER A 106 10.48 0.34 -7.56
C SER A 106 10.11 0.63 -8.99
N THR A 107 9.30 -0.24 -9.56
CA THR A 107 8.76 -0.14 -10.90
C THR A 107 7.88 1.12 -11.03
N VAL A 108 8.33 2.07 -11.85
CA VAL A 108 7.56 3.28 -12.16
C VAL A 108 6.68 3.02 -13.38
N ASN A 109 5.41 2.71 -13.14
CA ASN A 109 4.41 2.62 -14.20
C ASN A 109 4.05 4.02 -14.72
N LYS A 110 4.63 4.40 -15.85
CA LYS A 110 4.31 5.65 -16.55
C LYS A 110 3.07 5.43 -17.42
N ALA A 111 2.18 6.42 -17.44
CA ALA A 111 1.10 6.44 -18.41
C ALA A 111 1.67 6.48 -19.85
N PRO A 112 1.03 5.80 -20.83
CA PRO A 112 1.51 5.77 -22.21
C PRO A 112 1.50 7.15 -22.88
N ALA A 113 0.59 8.04 -22.46
CA ALA A 113 0.53 9.44 -22.90
C ALA A 113 0.23 10.36 -21.70
N GLN A 114 0.70 11.60 -21.79
CA GLN A 114 0.46 12.67 -20.81
C GLN A 114 -0.15 13.91 -21.48
N ASP A 115 -1.17 13.70 -22.31
CA ASP A 115 -1.81 14.69 -23.19
C ASP A 115 -3.16 15.20 -22.68
N ARG A 116 -3.54 14.82 -21.44
CA ARG A 116 -4.75 15.32 -20.78
C ARG A 116 -4.64 16.81 -20.40
N ALA A 117 -5.73 17.33 -19.86
CA ALA A 117 -5.81 18.70 -19.35
C ALA A 117 -4.65 19.05 -18.39
N ARG A 118 -4.24 20.32 -18.39
CA ARG A 118 -3.21 20.81 -17.47
C ARG A 118 -3.75 20.83 -16.04
N VAL A 119 -2.96 20.31 -15.11
CA VAL A 119 -3.30 20.29 -13.68
C VAL A 119 -2.19 20.99 -12.89
N ALA A 120 -2.58 21.87 -11.96
CA ALA A 120 -1.69 22.46 -10.99
C ALA A 120 -1.95 21.83 -9.62
N VAL A 121 -0.88 21.45 -8.93
CA VAL A 121 -0.93 20.96 -7.54
C VAL A 121 -0.22 22.00 -6.68
N ILE A 122 -0.90 22.51 -5.65
CA ILE A 122 -0.33 23.51 -4.75
C ILE A 122 0.15 22.80 -3.48
N GLY A 123 1.45 22.90 -3.21
CA GLY A 123 2.16 22.26 -2.09
C GLY A 123 2.88 20.97 -2.50
N ALA A 124 4.17 20.90 -2.19
CA ALA A 124 5.02 19.71 -2.41
C ALA A 124 5.18 18.85 -1.14
N GLY A 125 4.17 18.83 -0.28
CA GLY A 125 4.07 17.91 0.85
C GLY A 125 3.58 16.51 0.45
N PRO A 126 3.44 15.57 1.41
CA PRO A 126 3.04 14.20 1.11
C PRO A 126 1.70 14.10 0.38
N ALA A 127 0.71 14.92 0.74
CA ALA A 127 -0.59 14.95 0.09
C ALA A 127 -0.49 15.40 -1.39
N GLY A 128 0.18 16.53 -1.63
CA GLY A 128 0.33 17.08 -2.99
C GLY A 128 1.15 16.18 -3.90
N MET A 129 2.25 15.63 -3.38
CA MET A 129 3.10 14.73 -4.16
C MET A 129 2.43 13.38 -4.44
N SER A 130 1.64 12.83 -3.50
CA SER A 130 0.82 11.64 -3.77
C SER A 130 -0.23 11.92 -4.85
N ALA A 131 -0.95 13.05 -4.75
CA ALA A 131 -1.93 13.44 -5.77
C ALA A 131 -1.27 13.64 -7.14
N ALA A 132 -0.10 14.28 -7.19
CA ALA A 132 0.65 14.46 -8.42
C ALA A 132 1.10 13.11 -9.02
N LEU A 133 1.51 12.15 -8.20
CA LEU A 133 1.87 10.80 -8.65
C LEU A 133 0.65 10.07 -9.27
N ASP A 134 -0.50 10.11 -8.60
CA ASP A 134 -1.71 9.45 -9.09
C ASP A 134 -2.22 10.09 -10.38
N LEU A 135 -2.19 11.42 -10.48
CA LEU A 135 -2.49 12.16 -11.70
C LEU A 135 -1.52 11.80 -12.83
N ALA A 136 -0.22 11.68 -12.54
CA ALA A 136 0.77 11.28 -13.52
C ALA A 136 0.53 9.85 -14.03
N LYS A 137 0.18 8.92 -13.15
CA LYS A 137 -0.23 7.54 -13.51
C LYS A 137 -1.51 7.51 -14.34
N ALA A 138 -2.43 8.46 -14.11
CA ALA A 138 -3.67 8.60 -14.88
C ALA A 138 -3.49 9.32 -16.24
N GLY A 139 -2.27 9.71 -16.60
CA GLY A 139 -1.97 10.36 -17.89
C GLY A 139 -2.12 11.88 -17.90
N TYR A 140 -2.12 12.52 -16.73
CA TYR A 140 -1.99 13.98 -16.64
C TYR A 140 -0.52 14.38 -16.54
N ARG A 141 -0.25 15.66 -16.82
CA ARG A 141 1.06 16.29 -16.60
C ARG A 141 0.96 17.36 -15.50
N PRO A 142 0.87 16.95 -14.22
CA PRO A 142 0.69 17.89 -13.12
C PRO A 142 1.95 18.75 -12.92
N THR A 143 1.75 20.05 -12.69
CA THR A 143 2.82 20.96 -12.25
C THR A 143 2.64 21.22 -10.76
N VAL A 144 3.66 20.92 -9.96
CA VAL A 144 3.64 21.14 -8.51
C VAL A 144 4.26 22.51 -8.20
N PHE A 145 3.55 23.34 -7.45
CA PHE A 145 4.01 24.64 -6.98
C PHE A 145 4.24 24.59 -5.47
N GLU A 146 5.45 24.92 -5.02
CA GLU A 146 5.83 24.96 -3.60
C GLU A 146 6.32 26.36 -3.24
N LYS A 147 5.97 26.82 -2.04
CA LYS A 147 6.37 28.11 -1.50
C LYS A 147 7.84 28.09 -1.07
N PHE A 148 8.30 26.99 -0.49
CA PHE A 148 9.67 26.84 0.00
C PHE A 148 10.64 26.34 -1.08
N PRO A 149 11.96 26.57 -0.93
CA PRO A 149 12.96 26.07 -1.87
C PRO A 149 13.15 24.55 -1.83
N ILE A 150 12.54 23.87 -0.86
CA ILE A 150 12.63 22.43 -0.66
C ILE A 150 11.24 21.80 -0.70
N ALA A 151 11.15 20.62 -1.32
CA ALA A 151 9.96 19.77 -1.28
C ALA A 151 9.97 18.88 -0.01
N GLY A 152 8.80 18.35 0.35
CA GLY A 152 8.65 17.44 1.50
C GLY A 152 7.54 17.87 2.47
N GLY A 153 7.16 19.15 2.46
CA GLY A 153 6.13 19.69 3.35
C GLY A 153 6.67 19.99 4.75
N ILE A 154 5.86 19.73 5.77
CA ILE A 154 6.20 20.05 7.17
C ILE A 154 7.44 19.24 7.61
N PRO A 155 8.41 19.87 8.30
CA PRO A 155 9.50 19.20 9.01
C PRO A 155 9.01 18.26 10.12
#